data_AF-A0A3D5BCE4-F1
#
_entry.id   AF-A0A3D5BCE4-F1
#
_cell.length_a   1.000
_cell.length_b   1.000
_cell.length_c   1.000
_cell.angle_alpha   90.00
_cell.angle_beta   90.00
_cell.angle_gamma   90.00
#
_symmetry.space_group_name_H-M   'P 1'
#
loop_
_entity.id
_entity.type
_entity.pdbx_description
1 polymer ?
#
loop_
_entity_poly.entity_id
_entity_poly.type
_entity_poly.pdbx_seq_one_letter_code
_entity_poly.pdbx_strand_id
1 'polypeptide(L)'
;LLHQGTDIVPVDFIVPAISHNEVGEHHRILLSNVLAQGEALMRGKTIAEAANELKKAGKTETEIEALKKYKSFTGNRPSNTLLLKKIDPFSLGQIIALYEHKVFVQGVIWNINSFDQMGVELGKQLALNILPELQGKSFALSHDSSTQSLIKKIKLLRK
;
A
#
# COMPACT_ATOMS: atom_id res chain seq x y z
N LEU A 1 -11.34 -0.22 -1.28
CA LEU A 1 -10.52 0.28 -0.14
C LEU A 1 -10.13 1.74 -0.33
N LEU A 2 -9.26 2.11 -1.28
CA LEU A 2 -8.79 3.49 -1.39
C LEU A 2 -9.89 4.53 -1.70
N HIS A 3 -10.86 4.20 -2.55
CA HIS A 3 -11.90 5.14 -3.01
C HIS A 3 -13.15 5.22 -2.13
N GLN A 4 -13.55 4.10 -1.52
CA GLN A 4 -14.83 3.95 -0.78
C GLN A 4 -14.64 3.34 0.61
N GLY A 5 -13.39 3.10 1.04
CA GLY A 5 -13.11 2.68 2.41
C GLY A 5 -13.29 3.83 3.39
N THR A 6 -13.29 3.50 4.67
CA THR A 6 -13.48 4.47 5.76
C THR A 6 -12.23 5.27 6.08
N ASP A 7 -11.05 4.74 5.73
CA ASP A 7 -9.78 5.37 6.04
C ASP A 7 -9.31 6.30 4.92
N ILE A 8 -8.58 7.35 5.32
CA ILE A 8 -7.84 8.21 4.41
C ILE A 8 -6.45 7.62 4.24
N VAL A 9 -6.09 7.32 2.99
CA VAL A 9 -4.75 6.84 2.62
C VAL A 9 -4.17 7.82 1.61
N PRO A 10 -3.23 8.70 2.00
CA PRO A 10 -2.52 9.57 1.07
C PRO A 10 -1.74 8.75 0.04
N VAL A 11 -1.82 9.13 -1.24
CA VAL A 11 -1.21 8.39 -2.35
C VAL A 11 -0.22 9.26 -3.11
N ASP A 12 0.99 8.76 -3.36
CA ASP A 12 1.92 9.37 -4.31
C ASP A 12 1.86 8.56 -5.63
N PHE A 13 1.34 9.16 -6.70
CA PHE A 13 1.46 8.63 -8.06
C PHE A 13 2.80 9.05 -8.65
N ILE A 14 3.57 8.09 -9.18
CA ILE A 14 4.86 8.36 -9.84
C ILE A 14 4.78 7.78 -11.24
N VAL A 15 5.01 8.61 -12.27
CA VAL A 15 4.86 8.16 -13.66
C VAL A 15 5.87 8.84 -14.60
N PRO A 16 6.53 8.10 -15.50
CA PRO A 16 7.30 8.71 -16.59
C PRO A 16 6.41 9.08 -17.79
N ALA A 17 6.68 10.21 -18.41
CA ALA A 17 6.05 10.62 -19.66
C ALA A 17 6.43 9.71 -20.84
N ILE A 18 7.63 9.15 -20.82
CA ILE A 18 8.19 8.31 -21.90
C ILE A 18 8.44 6.89 -21.37
N SER A 19 7.93 5.89 -22.09
CA SER A 19 8.19 4.47 -21.83
C SER A 19 9.58 4.07 -22.34
N HIS A 20 10.17 3.01 -21.76
CA HIS A 20 11.29 2.32 -22.41
C HIS A 20 10.84 1.39 -23.53
N ASN A 21 9.58 1.00 -23.53
CA ASN A 21 8.97 0.10 -24.50
C ASN A 21 7.80 0.82 -25.17
N GLU A 22 8.02 1.35 -26.36
CA GLU A 22 6.99 2.00 -27.18
C GLU A 22 6.17 0.93 -27.91
N VAL A 23 5.19 0.37 -27.21
CA VAL A 23 4.31 -0.69 -27.75
C VAL A 23 2.90 -0.12 -27.89
N GLY A 24 2.52 0.20 -29.13
CA GLY A 24 1.19 0.69 -29.47
C GLY A 24 0.70 1.80 -28.53
N GLU A 25 -0.53 1.66 -28.04
CA GLU A 25 -1.18 2.64 -27.15
C GLU A 25 -0.99 2.37 -25.65
N HIS A 26 -0.18 1.38 -25.28
CA HIS A 26 -0.06 0.92 -23.89
C HIS A 26 0.31 2.06 -22.94
N HIS A 27 1.31 2.88 -23.30
CA HIS A 27 1.77 3.96 -22.42
C HIS A 27 0.76 5.10 -22.30
N ARG A 28 0.01 5.38 -23.39
CA ARG A 28 -1.04 6.40 -23.37
C ARG A 28 -2.22 5.98 -22.51
N ILE A 29 -2.59 4.70 -22.55
CA ILE A 29 -3.61 4.11 -21.66
C ILE A 29 -3.13 4.13 -20.20
N LEU A 30 -1.85 3.84 -19.93
CA LEU A 30 -1.29 3.94 -18.58
C LEU A 30 -1.40 5.38 -18.05
N LEU A 31 -0.93 6.35 -18.83
CA LEU A 31 -0.96 7.77 -18.45
C LEU A 31 -2.39 8.27 -18.20
N SER A 32 -3.36 7.88 -19.05
CA SER A 32 -4.75 8.27 -18.86
C SER A 32 -5.32 7.74 -17.54
N ASN A 33 -4.98 6.51 -17.17
CA ASN A 33 -5.42 5.92 -15.90
C ASN A 33 -4.80 6.63 -14.69
N VAL A 34 -3.50 6.97 -14.72
CA VAL A 34 -2.86 7.68 -13.60
C VAL A 34 -3.53 9.03 -13.35
N LEU A 35 -3.77 9.80 -14.41
CA LEU A 35 -4.44 11.10 -14.32
C LEU A 35 -5.89 10.94 -13.84
N ALA A 36 -6.63 9.99 -14.42
CA ALA A 36 -8.02 9.73 -14.04
C ALA A 36 -8.14 9.26 -12.59
N GLN A 37 -7.19 8.50 -12.06
CA GLN A 37 -7.20 8.08 -10.66
C GLN A 37 -6.97 9.25 -9.70
N GLY A 38 -6.02 10.14 -10.00
CA GLY A 38 -5.80 11.36 -9.22
C GLY A 38 -7.05 12.25 -9.21
N GLU A 39 -7.67 12.45 -10.37
CA GLU A 39 -8.93 13.21 -10.48
C GLU A 39 -10.08 12.54 -9.72
N ALA A 40 -10.25 11.22 -9.86
CA ALA A 40 -11.32 10.48 -9.21
C ALA A 40 -11.21 10.52 -7.67
N LEU A 41 -9.98 10.42 -7.14
CA LEU A 41 -9.72 10.54 -5.70
C LEU A 41 -10.08 11.93 -5.16
N MET A 42 -9.79 12.99 -5.92
CA MET A 42 -10.13 14.36 -5.54
C MET A 42 -11.64 14.62 -5.67
N ARG A 43 -12.20 14.39 -6.86
CA ARG A 43 -13.56 14.79 -7.22
C ARG A 43 -14.63 13.90 -6.60
N GLY A 44 -14.41 12.59 -6.59
CA GLY A 44 -15.46 11.61 -6.30
C GLY A 44 -16.61 11.67 -7.32
N LYS A 45 -17.79 11.26 -6.86
CA LYS A 45 -19.04 11.21 -7.62
C LYS A 45 -20.21 11.24 -6.65
N THR A 46 -21.04 12.27 -6.74
CA THR A 46 -22.19 12.43 -5.86
C THR A 46 -23.26 11.36 -6.11
N ILE A 47 -24.14 11.15 -5.12
CA ILE A 47 -25.29 10.23 -5.26
C ILE A 47 -26.19 10.65 -6.44
N ALA A 48 -26.37 11.95 -6.67
CA ALA A 48 -27.17 12.47 -7.78
C ALA A 48 -26.52 12.18 -9.14
N GLU A 49 -25.21 12.37 -9.28
CA GLU A 49 -24.47 11.99 -10.49
C GLU A 49 -24.56 10.49 -10.74
N ALA A 50 -24.38 9.65 -9.71
CA ALA A 50 -24.51 8.20 -9.82
C ALA A 50 -25.92 7.75 -10.23
N ALA A 51 -26.97 8.37 -9.67
CA ALA A 51 -28.35 8.09 -10.05
C ALA A 51 -28.63 8.48 -11.51
N ASN A 52 -28.14 9.65 -11.95
CA ASN A 52 -28.27 10.11 -13.33
C ASN A 52 -27.55 9.18 -14.33
N GLU A 53 -26.35 8.68 -13.99
CA GLU A 53 -25.64 7.70 -14.81
C GLU A 53 -26.40 6.38 -14.93
N LEU A 54 -26.96 5.87 -13.82
CA LEU A 54 -27.77 4.65 -13.82
C LEU A 54 -29.04 4.81 -14.66
N LYS A 55 -29.70 5.97 -14.58
CA LYS A 55 -30.86 6.29 -15.41
C LYS A 55 -30.51 6.32 -16.89
N LYS A 56 -29.39 6.95 -17.27
CA LYS A 56 -28.89 6.95 -18.66
C LYS A 56 -28.52 5.56 -19.16
N ALA A 57 -28.10 4.66 -18.27
CA ALA A 57 -27.84 3.25 -18.57
C ALA A 57 -29.11 2.39 -18.66
N GLY A 58 -30.31 2.98 -18.60
CA GLY A 58 -31.59 2.28 -18.77
C GLY A 58 -32.06 1.50 -17.56
N LYS A 59 -31.56 1.81 -16.35
CA LYS A 59 -31.96 1.15 -15.11
C LYS A 59 -33.32 1.63 -14.60
N THR A 60 -34.08 0.73 -13.97
CA THR A 60 -35.37 1.07 -13.36
C THR A 60 -35.18 1.94 -12.12
N GLU A 61 -36.25 2.64 -11.69
CA GLU A 61 -36.20 3.44 -10.46
C GLU A 61 -35.80 2.60 -9.23
N THR A 62 -36.30 1.36 -9.15
CA THR A 62 -35.95 0.42 -8.08
C THR A 62 -34.47 0.03 -8.10
N GLU A 63 -33.90 -0.21 -9.28
CA GLU A 63 -32.46 -0.48 -9.42
C GLU A 63 -31.61 0.75 -9.09
N ILE A 64 -32.07 1.95 -9.49
CA ILE A 64 -31.36 3.21 -9.21
C ILE A 64 -31.29 3.46 -7.71
N GLU A 65 -32.42 3.36 -7.00
CA GLU A 65 -32.47 3.57 -5.55
C GLU A 65 -31.58 2.57 -4.80
N ALA A 66 -31.54 1.30 -5.25
CA ALA A 66 -30.70 0.28 -4.67
C ALA A 66 -29.19 0.52 -4.90
N LEU A 67 -28.80 1.10 -6.05
CA LEU A 67 -27.40 1.16 -6.48
C LEU A 67 -26.74 2.53 -6.30
N LYS A 68 -27.48 3.63 -6.29
CA LYS A 68 -26.91 5.00 -6.34
C LYS A 68 -25.91 5.29 -5.22
N LYS A 69 -26.13 4.75 -4.01
CA LYS A 69 -25.21 4.90 -2.88
C LYS A 69 -23.91 4.13 -3.11
N TYR A 70 -24.00 2.87 -3.55
CA TYR A 70 -22.84 2.02 -3.82
C TYR A 70 -22.01 2.48 -5.03
N LYS A 71 -22.62 3.22 -5.96
CA LYS A 71 -21.93 3.84 -7.11
C LYS A 71 -21.51 5.29 -6.89
N SER A 72 -21.77 5.85 -5.70
CA SER A 72 -21.25 7.16 -5.30
C SER A 72 -19.85 7.02 -4.70
N PHE A 73 -19.05 8.07 -4.85
CA PHE A 73 -17.67 8.15 -4.39
C PHE A 73 -17.52 9.46 -3.62
N THR A 74 -17.02 9.40 -2.39
CA THR A 74 -16.93 10.58 -1.52
C THR A 74 -15.96 11.63 -2.05
N GLY A 75 -14.97 11.23 -2.85
CA GLY A 75 -13.88 12.12 -3.23
C GLY A 75 -13.10 12.61 -2.00
N ASN A 76 -12.47 13.78 -2.14
CA ASN A 76 -11.67 14.43 -1.11
C ASN A 76 -10.59 13.51 -0.51
N ARG A 77 -9.92 12.73 -1.36
CA ARG A 77 -8.83 11.84 -0.97
C ARG A 77 -7.51 12.38 -1.52
N PRO A 78 -6.53 12.68 -0.65
CA PRO A 78 -5.33 13.39 -1.06
C PRO A 78 -4.42 12.50 -1.90
N SER A 79 -3.86 13.08 -2.96
CA SER A 79 -2.78 12.46 -3.73
C SER A 79 -1.78 13.50 -4.23
N ASN A 80 -0.52 13.08 -4.41
CA ASN A 80 0.50 13.80 -5.15
C ASN A 80 0.75 13.10 -6.49
N THR A 81 1.16 13.84 -7.51
CA THR A 81 1.60 13.27 -8.79
C THR A 81 3.00 13.77 -9.12
N LEU A 82 3.96 12.85 -9.15
CA LEU A 82 5.33 13.08 -9.55
C LEU A 82 5.50 12.63 -11.01
N LEU A 83 5.55 13.59 -11.91
CA LEU A 83 5.77 13.36 -13.34
C LEU A 83 7.24 13.53 -13.67
N LEU A 84 7.84 12.50 -14.28
CA LEU A 84 9.21 12.52 -14.78
C LEU A 84 9.22 12.40 -16.31
N LYS A 85 10.29 12.84 -16.96
CA LYS A 85 10.44 12.66 -18.42
C LYS A 85 10.51 11.16 -18.79
N LYS A 86 11.40 10.42 -18.14
CA LYS A 86 11.65 8.98 -18.31
C LYS A 86 12.30 8.47 -17.03
N ILE A 87 12.16 7.17 -16.71
CA ILE A 87 12.91 6.55 -15.61
C ILE A 87 14.24 6.01 -16.12
N ASP A 88 15.31 6.76 -15.95
CA ASP A 88 16.70 6.36 -16.20
C ASP A 88 17.48 6.30 -14.88
N PRO A 89 18.77 5.88 -14.86
CA PRO A 89 19.53 5.81 -13.61
C PRO A 89 19.59 7.14 -12.85
N PHE A 90 19.63 8.28 -13.56
CA PHE A 90 19.71 9.60 -12.95
C PHE A 90 18.40 9.97 -12.23
N SER A 91 17.29 9.92 -12.95
CA SER A 91 15.94 10.22 -12.42
C SER A 91 15.50 9.22 -11.34
N LEU A 92 15.90 7.94 -11.44
CA LEU A 92 15.69 6.98 -10.36
C LEU A 92 16.44 7.39 -9.09
N GLY A 93 17.71 7.79 -9.22
CA GLY A 93 18.49 8.32 -8.09
C GLY A 93 17.84 9.55 -7.45
N GLN A 94 17.28 10.45 -8.26
CA GLN A 94 16.54 11.61 -7.76
C GLN A 94 15.30 11.22 -6.96
N ILE A 95 14.52 10.22 -7.41
CA ILE A 95 13.33 9.74 -6.67
C ILE A 95 13.76 9.14 -5.33
N ILE A 96 14.80 8.30 -5.32
CA ILE A 96 15.31 7.68 -4.09
C ILE A 96 15.74 8.75 -3.10
N ALA A 97 16.61 9.67 -3.52
CA ALA A 97 17.11 10.75 -2.66
C ALA A 97 15.99 11.67 -2.15
N LEU A 98 14.96 11.94 -2.98
CA LEU A 98 13.77 12.68 -2.57
C LEU A 98 13.07 12.01 -1.38
N TYR A 99 12.85 10.69 -1.44
CA TYR A 99 12.19 9.96 -0.34
C TYR A 99 13.11 9.78 0.88
N GLU A 100 14.42 9.61 0.70
CA GLU A 100 15.38 9.61 1.82
C GLU A 100 15.32 10.93 2.59
N HIS A 101 15.34 12.05 1.90
CA HIS A 101 15.23 13.37 2.53
C HIS A 101 13.83 13.64 3.11
N LYS A 102 12.76 13.15 2.48
CA LYS A 102 11.40 13.19 3.06
C LYS A 102 11.35 12.48 4.41
N VAL A 103 11.88 11.26 4.49
CA VAL A 103 11.92 10.47 5.73
C VAL A 103 12.80 11.15 6.78
N PHE A 104 13.97 11.65 6.37
CA PHE A 104 14.86 12.40 7.27
C PHE A 104 14.16 13.63 7.89
N VAL A 105 13.52 14.46 7.07
CA VAL A 105 12.79 15.65 7.55
C VAL A 105 11.69 15.27 8.53
N GLN A 106 10.93 14.20 8.24
CA GLN A 106 9.91 13.68 9.17
C GLN A 106 10.52 13.24 10.50
N GLY A 107 11.65 12.53 10.47
CA GLY A 107 12.37 12.12 11.68
C GLY A 107 12.84 13.30 12.53
N VAL A 108 13.39 14.34 11.90
CA VAL A 108 13.79 15.58 12.56
C VAL A 108 12.59 16.27 13.21
N ILE A 109 11.47 16.41 12.49
CA ILE A 109 10.25 17.02 13.02
C ILE A 109 9.69 16.24 14.21
N TRP A 110 9.67 14.90 14.13
CA TRP A 110 9.19 14.03 15.20
C TRP A 110 10.20 13.83 16.33
N ASN A 111 11.41 14.39 16.21
CA ASN A 111 12.49 14.25 17.18
C ASN A 111 12.82 12.77 17.49
N ILE A 112 12.94 11.97 16.43
CA ILE A 112 13.33 10.56 16.50
C ILE A 112 14.58 10.30 15.64
N ASN A 113 15.33 9.26 15.99
CA ASN A 113 16.48 8.85 15.19
C ASN A 113 16.05 7.97 14.01
N SER A 114 16.08 8.52 12.79
CA SER A 114 15.77 7.76 11.56
C SER A 114 16.86 6.79 11.12
N PHE A 115 18.00 6.74 11.83
CA PHE A 115 19.19 5.98 11.42
C PHE A 115 19.54 4.84 12.36
N ASP A 116 18.70 4.54 13.36
CA ASP A 116 18.83 3.31 14.17
C ASP A 116 17.71 2.30 13.90
N GLN A 117 17.90 1.09 14.40
CA GLN A 117 16.97 -0.03 14.18
C GLN A 117 16.94 -0.99 15.38
N MET A 118 16.95 -0.48 16.61
CA MET A 118 17.06 -1.32 17.81
C MET A 118 15.90 -2.33 17.98
N GLY A 119 14.73 -2.05 17.39
CA GLY A 119 13.55 -2.91 17.46
C GLY A 119 13.73 -4.32 16.86
N VAL A 120 14.78 -4.58 16.08
CA VAL A 120 15.03 -5.90 15.46
C VAL A 120 15.72 -6.89 16.40
N GLU A 121 16.31 -6.41 17.50
CA GLU A 121 17.23 -7.22 18.31
C GLU A 121 16.52 -8.30 19.13
N LEU A 122 15.34 -8.00 19.68
CA LEU A 122 14.59 -8.97 20.49
C LEU A 122 14.23 -10.22 19.69
N GLY A 123 13.74 -10.05 18.46
CA GLY A 123 13.40 -11.16 17.58
C GLY A 123 14.60 -12.04 17.25
N LYS A 124 15.77 -11.43 16.98
CA LYS A 124 17.02 -12.17 16.74
C LYS A 124 17.44 -12.97 17.98
N GLN A 125 17.41 -12.36 19.16
CA GLN A 125 17.78 -13.02 20.41
C GLN A 125 16.87 -14.22 20.71
N LEU A 126 15.56 -14.07 20.55
CA LEU A 126 14.60 -15.16 20.74
C LEU A 126 14.82 -16.28 19.71
N ALA A 127 15.08 -15.94 18.45
CA ALA A 127 15.34 -16.93 17.41
C ALA A 127 16.61 -17.76 17.68
N LEU A 128 17.68 -17.14 18.21
CA LEU A 128 18.91 -17.84 18.60
C LEU A 128 18.67 -18.89 19.68
N ASN A 129 17.68 -18.69 20.55
CA ASN A 129 17.29 -19.65 21.58
C ASN A 129 16.38 -20.76 21.03
N ILE A 130 15.42 -20.41 20.17
CA ILE A 130 14.43 -21.35 19.60
C ILE A 130 15.08 -22.29 18.57
N LEU A 131 16.04 -21.82 17.77
CA LEU A 131 16.65 -22.61 16.70
C LEU A 131 17.33 -23.90 17.22
N PRO A 132 18.18 -23.88 18.27
CA PRO A 132 18.74 -25.09 18.86
C PRO A 132 17.69 -26.08 19.36
N GLU A 133 16.56 -25.60 19.91
CA GLU A 133 15.47 -26.49 20.32
C GLU A 133 14.84 -27.21 19.14
N LEU A 134 14.57 -26.50 18.04
CA LEU A 134 14.04 -27.11 16.82
C LEU A 134 15.03 -28.07 16.16
N GLN A 135 16.33 -27.84 16.31
CA GLN A 135 17.39 -28.74 15.85
C GLN A 135 17.59 -29.95 16.77
N GLY A 136 16.88 -30.03 17.91
CA GLY A 136 17.07 -31.09 18.90
C GLY A 136 18.39 -31.00 19.67
N LYS A 137 19.06 -29.85 19.62
CA LYS A 137 20.35 -29.58 20.29
C LYS A 137 20.19 -28.94 21.67
N SER A 138 19.00 -28.47 22.00
CA SER A 138 18.65 -27.88 23.31
C SER A 138 17.28 -28.38 23.77
N PHE A 139 17.10 -28.49 25.08
CA PHE A 139 15.87 -28.96 25.71
C PHE A 139 15.52 -28.09 26.92
N ALA A 140 14.23 -27.88 27.13
CA ALA A 140 13.66 -27.25 28.33
C ALA A 140 14.01 -25.77 28.58
N LEU A 141 14.17 -24.96 27.52
CA LEU A 141 14.11 -23.50 27.70
C LEU A 141 12.69 -23.08 28.09
N SER A 142 12.61 -22.11 29.01
CA SER A 142 11.34 -21.57 29.49
C SER A 142 10.80 -20.59 28.45
N HIS A 143 9.69 -20.98 27.81
CA HIS A 143 8.88 -20.12 26.94
C HIS A 143 7.47 -20.02 27.50
N ASP A 144 6.68 -19.08 26.99
CA ASP A 144 5.23 -19.07 27.21
C ASP A 144 4.58 -20.35 26.65
N SER A 145 3.35 -20.62 27.13
CA SER A 145 2.62 -21.85 26.79
C SER A 145 2.28 -21.97 25.31
N SER A 146 2.09 -20.85 24.59
CA SER A 146 1.83 -20.85 23.14
C SER A 146 3.07 -21.29 22.38
N THR A 147 4.21 -20.63 22.62
CA THR A 147 5.47 -20.92 21.95
C THR A 147 5.93 -22.36 22.22
N GLN A 148 5.84 -22.83 23.47
CA GLN A 148 6.21 -24.20 23.80
C GLN A 148 5.30 -25.24 23.11
N SER A 149 4.00 -24.97 23.03
CA SER A 149 3.04 -25.87 22.37
C SER A 149 3.29 -25.95 20.86
N LEU A 150 3.62 -24.82 20.23
CA LEU A 150 3.97 -24.76 18.80
C LEU A 150 5.27 -25.52 18.50
N ILE A 151 6.32 -25.33 19.30
CA ILE A 151 7.59 -26.07 19.14
C ILE A 151 7.34 -27.59 19.22
N LYS A 152 6.56 -28.05 20.21
CA LYS A 152 6.19 -29.46 20.36
C LYS A 152 5.41 -29.97 19.14
N LYS A 153 4.41 -29.21 18.67
CA LYS A 153 3.59 -29.60 17.51
C LYS A 153 4.43 -29.68 16.22
N ILE A 154 5.33 -28.73 15.99
CA ILE A 154 6.25 -28.73 14.84
C ILE A 154 7.14 -29.96 14.87
N LYS A 155 7.74 -30.29 16.02
CA LYS A 155 8.56 -31.50 16.18
C LYS A 155 7.77 -32.78 15.90
N LEU A 156 6.50 -32.84 16.29
CA LEU A 156 5.63 -33.99 16.00
C LEU A 156 5.32 -34.13 14.51
N LEU A 157 5.04 -33.03 13.82
CA LEU A 157 4.67 -33.02 12.39
C LEU A 157 5.85 -33.27 11.44
N ARG A 158 7.09 -33.02 11.88
CA ARG A 158 8.31 -33.23 11.06
C ARG A 158 8.91 -34.63 11.21
N LYS A 159 8.26 -35.52 11.97
CA LYS A 159 8.62 -36.93 12.04
C LYS A 159 8.13 -37.69 10.81
#